data_AF-A0A5E6VSL1-F1
#
_entry.id   AF-A0A5E6VSL1-F1
#
_cell.length_a   1.000
_cell.length_b   1.000
_cell.length_c   1.000
_cell.angle_alpha   90.00
_cell.angle_beta   90.00
_cell.angle_gamma   90.00
#
_symmetry.space_group_name_H-M   'P 1'
#
loop_
_entity.id
_entity.type
_entity.pdbx_description
1 polymer ?
#
loop_
_entity_poly.entity_id
_entity_poly.type
_entity_poly.pdbx_seq_one_letter_code
_entity_poly.pdbx_strand_id
1 'polypeptide(L)'
;MPKYMLDYIRLCRECSLDLRTIGNMHSIVIPSLQSEAGALRSAISELAGNCPELEQDANLLESAIGAGIQRCTPQPGQQELFAA
;
A
#
# COMPACT_ATOMS: atom_id res chain seq x y z
N MET A 1 -20.36 9.81 1.67
CA MET A 1 -18.92 9.52 1.74
C MET A 1 -18.17 10.85 1.83
N PRO A 2 -17.25 11.04 2.79
CA PRO A 2 -16.47 12.28 2.91
C PRO A 2 -15.70 12.63 1.63
N LYS A 3 -15.63 13.93 1.29
CA LYS A 3 -15.02 14.43 0.05
C LYS A 3 -13.59 13.91 -0.19
N TYR A 4 -12.78 13.84 0.88
CA TYR A 4 -11.40 13.35 0.81
C TYR A 4 -11.28 11.89 0.33
N MET A 5 -12.27 11.03 0.63
CA MET A 5 -12.25 9.64 0.15
C MET A 5 -12.49 9.57 -1.36
N LEU A 6 -13.38 10.42 -1.89
CA LEU A 6 -13.64 10.47 -3.33
C LEU A 6 -12.40 10.95 -4.09
N ASP A 7 -11.74 11.98 -3.58
CA ASP A 7 -10.51 12.53 -4.16
C ASP A 7 -9.38 11.49 -4.10
N TYR A 8 -9.25 10.78 -2.98
CA TYR A 8 -8.29 9.68 -2.85
C TYR A 8 -8.55 8.54 -3.84
N ILE A 9 -9.80 8.10 -4.00
CA ILE A 9 -10.16 7.04 -4.96
C ILE A 9 -9.84 7.47 -6.41
N ARG A 10 -10.11 8.73 -6.76
CA ARG A 10 -9.77 9.28 -8.09
C ARG A 10 -8.26 9.30 -8.32
N LEU A 11 -7.51 9.86 -7.37
CA LEU A 11 -6.04 9.90 -7.43
C LEU A 11 -5.45 8.49 -7.56
N CYS A 12 -5.92 7.53 -6.76
CA CYS A 12 -5.46 6.15 -6.87
C CYS A 12 -5.73 5.54 -8.24
N ARG A 13 -6.90 5.81 -8.83
CA ARG A 13 -7.23 5.30 -10.17
C ARG A 13 -6.31 5.90 -11.24
N GLU A 14 -6.05 7.20 -11.18
CA GLU A 14 -5.16 7.90 -12.11
C GLU A 14 -3.71 7.41 -11.95
N CYS A 15 -3.22 7.30 -10.72
CA CYS A 15 -1.89 6.78 -10.41
C CYS A 15 -1.69 5.33 -10.89
N SER A 16 -2.74 4.49 -10.84
CA SER A 16 -2.69 3.11 -11.35
C SER A 16 -2.63 2.98 -12.87
N LEU A 17 -2.77 4.10 -13.60
CA LEU A 17 -2.63 4.14 -15.06
C LEU A 17 -1.29 4.72 -15.53
N ASP A 18 -0.53 5.37 -14.64
CA ASP A 18 0.80 5.90 -14.96
C ASP A 18 1.90 4.89 -14.57
N LEU A 19 2.57 4.33 -15.58
CA LEU A 19 3.62 3.32 -15.40
C LEU A 19 4.79 3.81 -14.55
N ARG A 20 5.15 5.10 -14.62
CA ARG A 20 6.21 5.67 -13.76
C ARG A 20 5.78 5.68 -12.30
N THR A 21 4.54 6.09 -12.03
CA THR A 21 3.96 6.05 -10.69
C THR A 21 3.89 4.63 -10.16
N ILE A 22 3.42 3.66 -10.95
CA ILE A 22 3.42 2.24 -10.56
C ILE A 22 4.84 1.75 -10.26
N GLY A 23 5.81 2.08 -11.11
CA GLY A 23 7.22 1.74 -10.90
C GLY A 23 7.77 2.31 -9.59
N ASN A 24 7.49 3.58 -9.29
CA ASN A 24 7.89 4.23 -8.03
C ASN A 24 7.18 3.60 -6.82
N MET A 25 5.91 3.24 -6.96
CA MET A 25 5.16 2.56 -5.91
C MET A 25 5.81 1.22 -5.57
N HIS A 26 6.18 0.41 -6.57
CA HIS A 26 6.82 -0.89 -6.36
C HIS A 26 8.26 -0.79 -5.84
N SER A 27 9.05 0.11 -6.41
CA SER A 27 10.50 0.14 -6.15
C SER A 27 10.90 0.99 -4.94
N ILE A 28 10.06 1.95 -4.54
CA ILE A 28 10.41 2.94 -3.51
C ILE A 28 9.35 2.97 -2.42
N VAL A 29 8.10 3.29 -2.77
CA VAL A 29 7.08 3.63 -1.76
C VAL A 29 6.65 2.42 -0.94
N ILE A 30 6.21 1.33 -1.58
CA ILE A 30 5.77 0.11 -0.89
C ILE A 30 6.89 -0.49 -0.02
N PRO A 31 8.13 -0.67 -0.53
CA PRO A 31 9.24 -1.16 0.29
C PRO A 31 9.53 -0.27 1.50
N SER A 32 9.50 1.06 1.33
CA SER A 32 9.70 2.00 2.43
C SER A 32 8.61 1.85 3.50
N LEU A 33 7.34 1.78 3.08
CA LEU A 33 6.22 1.58 4.01
C LEU A 33 6.30 0.22 4.73
N GLN A 34 6.75 -0.84 4.06
CA GLN A 34 6.98 -2.14 4.68
C GLN A 34 8.10 -2.08 5.74
N SER A 35 9.17 -1.33 5.48
CA SER A 35 10.23 -1.10 6.46
C SER A 35 9.71 -0.35 7.68
N GLU A 36 8.93 0.72 7.47
CA GLU A 36 8.31 1.48 8.56
C GLU A 36 7.32 0.62 9.38
N ALA A 37 6.49 -0.19 8.72
CA ALA A 37 5.59 -1.12 9.40
C ALA A 37 6.36 -2.14 10.25
N GLY A 38 7.50 -2.64 9.76
CA GLY A 38 8.39 -3.52 10.51
C GLY A 38 8.96 -2.83 11.75
N ALA A 39 9.46 -1.60 11.61
CA ALA A 39 9.97 -0.81 12.73
C ALA A 39 8.88 -0.54 13.78
N LEU A 40 7.67 -0.23 13.33
CA LEU A 40 6.51 -0.01 14.19
C LEU A 40 6.13 -1.29 14.96
N ARG A 41 6.12 -2.45 14.30
CA ARG A 41 5.89 -3.75 14.95
C ARG A 41 6.95 -4.08 16.00
N SER A 42 8.22 -3.80 15.71
CA SER A 42 9.30 -3.97 16.69
C SER A 42 9.09 -3.08 17.91
N ALA A 43 8.79 -1.79 17.72
CA ALA A 43 8.54 -0.86 18.81
C ALA A 43 7.35 -1.28 19.70
N ILE A 44 6.26 -1.75 19.09
CA ILE A 44 5.10 -2.29 19.80
C ILE A 44 5.48 -3.50 20.65
N SER A 45 6.29 -4.40 20.09
CA SER A 45 6.77 -5.59 20.80
C SER A 45 7.65 -5.22 21.99
N GLU A 46 8.52 -4.22 21.86
CA GLU A 46 9.36 -3.72 22.97
C GLU A 46 8.53 -3.11 24.10
N LEU A 47 7.39 -2.49 23.77
CA LEU A 47 6.44 -1.94 24.73
C LEU A 47 5.49 -3.00 25.32
N ALA A 48 5.72 -4.28 25.05
CA ALA A 48 4.91 -5.42 25.48
C ALA A 48 3.41 -5.27 25.16
N GLY A 49 3.07 -4.61 24.04
CA GLY A 49 1.68 -4.44 23.61
C GLY A 49 0.85 -3.47 24.45
N ASN A 50 1.46 -2.66 25.33
CA ASN A 50 0.75 -1.68 26.16
C ASN A 50 0.28 -0.41 25.39
N CYS A 51 0.16 -0.48 24.07
CA CYS A 51 -0.21 0.66 23.23
C CYS A 51 -1.23 0.24 22.14
N PRO A 52 -2.52 0.09 22.50
CA PRO A 52 -3.56 -0.35 21.57
C PRO A 52 -3.77 0.59 20.38
N GLU A 53 -3.52 1.89 20.54
CA GLU A 53 -3.59 2.89 19.47
C GLU A 53 -2.49 2.65 18.42
N LEU A 54 -1.25 2.37 18.87
CA LEU A 54 -0.14 2.01 18.00
C LEU A 54 -0.39 0.67 17.28
N GLU A 55 -0.99 -0.30 17.97
CA GLU A 55 -1.42 -1.57 17.36
C GLU A 55 -2.42 -1.33 16.22
N GLN A 56 -3.39 -0.45 16.45
CA GLN A 56 -4.38 -0.07 15.44
C GLN A 56 -3.73 0.64 14.24
N ASP A 57 -2.81 1.57 14.48
CA ASP A 57 -2.08 2.27 13.44
C ASP A 57 -1.21 1.33 12.61
N ALA A 58 -0.54 0.36 13.25
CA ALA A 58 0.23 -0.67 12.55
C ALA A 58 -0.66 -1.53 11.64
N ASN A 59 -1.81 -1.97 12.15
CA ASN A 59 -2.78 -2.73 11.36
C ASN A 59 -3.34 -1.93 10.17
N LEU A 60 -3.58 -0.62 10.36
CA LEU A 60 -4.04 0.29 9.30
C LEU A 60 -2.96 0.46 8.23
N LEU A 61 -1.71 0.67 8.62
CA LEU A 61 -0.58 0.80 7.72
C LEU A 61 -0.38 -0.47 6.89
N GLU A 62 -0.37 -1.65 7.53
CA GLU A 62 -0.26 -2.94 6.84
C GLU A 62 -1.40 -3.19 5.86
N SER A 63 -2.63 -2.82 6.24
CA SER A 63 -3.79 -2.90 5.35
C SER A 63 -3.65 -1.98 4.14
N ALA A 64 -3.13 -0.76 4.35
CA ALA A 64 -2.88 0.20 3.27
C ALA A 64 -1.78 -0.29 2.32
N ILE A 65 -0.71 -0.90 2.84
CA ILE A 65 0.35 -1.53 2.06
C ILE A 65 -0.23 -2.65 1.20
N GLY A 66 -1.04 -3.56 1.78
CA GLY A 66 -1.68 -4.64 1.06
C GLY A 66 -2.58 -4.14 -0.08
N ALA A 67 -3.39 -3.11 0.18
CA ALA A 67 -4.21 -2.47 -0.84
C ALA A 67 -3.35 -1.80 -1.95
N GLY A 68 -2.22 -1.20 -1.58
CA GLY A 68 -1.26 -0.62 -2.51
C GLY A 68 -0.66 -1.67 -3.45
N ILE A 69 -0.22 -2.81 -2.90
CA ILE A 69 0.31 -3.95 -3.66
C ILE A 69 -0.73 -4.45 -4.67
N GLN A 70 -1.95 -4.72 -4.21
CA GLN A 70 -3.02 -5.22 -5.08
C GLN A 70 -3.33 -4.26 -6.24
N ARG A 71 -3.33 -2.95 -5.98
CA ARG A 71 -3.62 -1.92 -7.00
C ARG A 71 -2.47 -1.71 -7.97
N CYS A 72 -1.23 -1.81 -7.50
CA CYS A 72 -0.05 -1.56 -8.33
C CYS A 72 0.42 -2.83 -9.07
N THR A 73 -0.13 -4.00 -8.76
CA THR A 73 0.16 -5.23 -9.50
C THR A 73 -0.64 -5.22 -10.80
N PRO A 74 0.01 -5.14 -11.98
CA PRO A 74 -0.71 -5.23 -13.25
C PRO A 74 -1.43 -6.57 -13.31
N GLN A 75 -2.74 -6.57 -13.59
CA GLN A 75 -3.44 -7.83 -13.84
C GLN A 75 -2.83 -8.47 -15.11
N PRO A 76 -2.53 -9.79 -15.09
CA PRO A 76 -2.18 -10.52 -16.31
C PRO A 76 -3.42 -10.58 -17.20
N GLY A 77 -3.67 -9.50 -17.95
CA GLY A 77 -4.82 -9.38 -18.83
C GLY A 77 -4.46 -9.03 -20.26
N GLN A 78 -3.19 -8.73 -20.55
CA GLN A 78 -2.78 -8.33 -21.92
C GLN A 78 -1.55 -9.06 -22.44
N GLN A 79 -0.67 -9.62 -21.60
CA GLN A 79 0.46 -10.40 -22.11
C GLN A 79 0.07 -11.80 -22.62
N GLU A 80 -1.02 -12.38 -22.11
CA GLU A 80 -1.53 -13.67 -22.60
C GLU A 80 -2.33 -13.54 -23.90
N LEU A 81 -2.85 -12.35 -24.24
CA LEU A 81 -3.62 -12.11 -25.47
C LEU A 81 -2.76 -12.04 -26.74
N PHE A 82 -1.44 -11.84 -26.61
CA PHE A 82 -0.50 -11.73 -27.73
C PHE A 82 0.52 -12.88 -27.78
N ALA A 83 0.35 -13.90 -26.95
CA ALA A 83 1.23 -15.07 -26.87
C ALA A 83 0.74 -16.30 -27.67
N ALA A 84 -0.24 -16.11 -28.57
CA ALA A 84 -0.81 -17.14 -29.44
C ALA A 84 -0.63 -16.81 -30.93
#